data_AF-A0A948KX61-F1
#
_entry.id   AF-A0A948KX61-F1
#
_cell.length_a   1.000
_cell.length_b   1.000
_cell.length_c   1.000
_cell.angle_alpha   90.00
_cell.angle_beta   90.00
_cell.angle_gamma   90.00
#
_symmetry.space_group_name_H-M   'P 1'
#
loop_
_entity.id
_entity.type
_entity.pdbx_description
1 polymer ?
#
loop_
_entity_poly.entity_id
_entity_poly.type
_entity_poly.pdbx_seq_one_letter_code
_entity_poly.pdbx_strand_id
1 'polypeptide(L)'
;MRQGKKPKAVSFHAEDEFELARGIFLPAGRYEGWERASAFSTMQSGRKSPPRYELEFTGEQLRELGAFAAREEAPATYDVTQQVAEGMLVLL
;
A
#
# COMPACT_ATOMS: atom_id res chain seq x y z
N MET A 1 -15.94 -10.61 20.60
CA MET A 1 -14.65 -10.14 20.04
C MET A 1 -14.74 -10.23 18.52
N ARG A 2 -14.79 -9.09 17.81
CA ARG A 2 -14.88 -9.10 16.34
C ARG A 2 -13.54 -9.60 15.81
N GLN A 3 -13.51 -10.78 15.21
CA GLN A 3 -12.35 -11.25 14.44
C GLN A 3 -12.15 -10.24 13.30
N GLY A 4 -11.29 -9.25 13.50
CA GLY A 4 -10.78 -8.45 12.40
C GLY A 4 -10.20 -9.44 11.40
N LYS A 5 -10.71 -9.44 10.16
CA LYS A 5 -10.16 -10.28 9.10
C LYS A 5 -8.67 -10.00 9.04
N LYS A 6 -7.85 -11.05 9.15
CA LYS A 6 -6.39 -10.93 9.03
C LYS A 6 -6.07 -10.26 7.69
N PRO A 7 -5.07 -9.34 7.65
CA PRO A 7 -4.59 -8.79 6.38
C PRO A 7 -4.24 -9.93 5.42
N LYS A 8 -4.60 -9.77 4.14
CA LYS A 8 -4.26 -10.73 3.08
C LYS A 8 -2.99 -10.23 2.40
N ALA A 9 -1.95 -11.06 2.35
CA ALA A 9 -0.75 -10.77 1.57
C ALA A 9 -1.12 -10.69 0.09
N VAL A 10 -0.62 -9.66 -0.60
CA VAL A 10 -0.82 -9.41 -2.02
C VAL A 10 0.48 -8.94 -2.65
N SER A 11 0.65 -9.20 -3.94
CA SER A 11 1.77 -8.68 -4.71
C SER A 11 1.26 -7.63 -5.69
N PHE A 12 2.04 -6.57 -5.84
CA PHE A 12 1.78 -5.46 -6.76
C PHE A 12 2.88 -5.41 -7.81
N HIS A 13 2.52 -4.91 -8.98
CA HIS A 13 3.44 -4.56 -10.05
C HIS A 13 3.28 -3.08 -10.40
N ALA A 14 4.36 -2.32 -10.31
CA ALA A 14 4.47 -0.99 -10.90
C ALA A 14 5.02 -1.15 -12.32
N GLU A 15 4.26 -0.72 -13.32
CA GLU A 15 4.71 -0.75 -14.73
C GLU A 15 5.79 0.31 -14.98
N ASP A 16 5.63 1.49 -14.39
CA ASP A 16 6.51 2.65 -14.51
C ASP A 16 6.89 3.22 -13.13
N GLU A 17 7.94 4.05 -13.09
CA GLU A 17 8.28 4.82 -11.89
C GLU A 17 7.23 5.91 -11.61
N PHE A 18 6.80 6.04 -10.35
CA PHE A 18 5.88 7.10 -9.95
C PHE A 18 6.17 7.61 -8.53
N GLU A 19 5.68 8.81 -8.22
CA GLU A 19 5.80 9.39 -6.88
C GLU A 19 4.77 8.76 -5.93
N LEU A 20 5.23 7.93 -4.99
CA LEU A 20 4.38 7.25 -4.00
C LEU A 20 3.95 8.22 -2.88
N ALA A 21 4.88 9.05 -2.44
CA ALA A 21 4.67 10.11 -1.46
C ALA A 21 5.66 11.24 -1.76
N ARG A 22 5.45 12.41 -1.17
CA ARG A 22 6.29 13.59 -1.45
C ARG A 22 7.79 13.27 -1.31
N GLY A 23 8.50 13.26 -2.44
CA GLY A 23 9.94 12.98 -2.51
C GLY A 23 10.33 11.49 -2.40
N ILE A 24 9.37 10.57 -2.53
CA ILE A 24 9.58 9.12 -2.54
C ILE A 24 9.07 8.59 -3.88
N PHE A 25 10.00 8.19 -4.73
CA PHE A 25 9.70 7.63 -6.04
C PHE A 25 9.80 6.11 -5.97
N LEU A 26 8.73 5.43 -6.34
CA LEU A 26 8.69 3.98 -6.41
C LEU A 26 9.06 3.56 -7.84
N PRO A 27 10.17 2.83 -8.07
CA PRO A 27 10.56 2.42 -9.41
C PRO A 27 9.60 1.36 -9.99
N ALA A 28 9.73 1.11 -11.30
CA ALA A 28 9.05 -0.02 -11.92
C ALA A 28 9.54 -1.33 -11.30
N GLY A 29 8.63 -2.26 -11.01
CA GLY A 29 9.01 -3.49 -10.33
C GLY A 29 7.88 -4.22 -9.63
N ARG A 30 8.25 -5.24 -8.85
CA ARG A 30 7.32 -6.01 -8.03
C ARG A 30 7.47 -5.62 -6.57
N TYR A 31 6.34 -5.46 -5.89
CA TYR A 31 6.25 -5.10 -4.48
C TYR A 31 5.32 -6.04 -3.74
N GLU A 32 5.65 -6.34 -2.49
CA GLU A 32 4.78 -7.12 -1.61
C GLU A 32 4.08 -6.17 -0.64
N GLY A 33 2.81 -6.46 -0.34
CA GLY A 33 2.07 -5.69 0.64
C GLY A 33 0.80 -6.40 1.09
N TRP A 34 -0.17 -5.60 1.52
CA TRP A 34 -1.31 -6.11 2.27
C TRP A 34 -2.63 -5.53 1.76
N GLU A 35 -3.59 -6.41 1.52
CA GLU A 35 -5.01 -6.06 1.37
C GLU A 35 -5.68 -6.14 2.75
N ARG A 36 -6.23 -5.01 3.20
CA ARG A 36 -7.05 -4.93 4.42
C ARG A 36 -8.52 -4.74 4.06
N ALA A 37 -9.38 -5.47 4.75
CA ALA A 37 -10.81 -5.21 4.69
C ALA A 37 -11.12 -3.88 5.40
N SER A 38 -11.72 -2.93 4.71
CA SER A 38 -12.21 -1.69 5.32
C SER A 38 -13.18 -2.01 6.45
N ALA A 39 -12.89 -1.57 7.67
CA ALA A 39 -13.67 -1.85 8.88
C ALA A 39 -15.05 -1.14 8.91
N PHE A 40 -15.37 -0.33 7.90
CA PHE A 40 -16.67 0.32 7.76
C PHE A 40 -17.72 -0.68 7.26
N SER A 41 -18.23 -1.50 8.17
CA SER A 41 -19.57 -2.07 8.05
C SER A 41 -20.58 -1.06 8.58
N THR A 42 -20.89 -0.02 7.81
CA THR A 42 -22.16 0.67 7.96
C THR A 42 -23.22 -0.17 7.26
N MET A 43 -24.23 -0.58 8.02
CA MET A 43 -25.39 -1.38 7.61
C MET A 43 -26.28 -0.61 6.61
N GLN A 44 -25.75 -0.21 5.46
CA GLN A 44 -26.53 0.47 4.44
C GLN A 44 -26.19 -0.11 3.07
N SER A 45 -27.09 -0.97 2.60
CA SER A 45 -27.22 -1.43 1.22
C SER A 45 -26.03 -2.20 0.63
N GLY A 46 -25.88 -3.49 0.98
CA GLY A 46 -25.42 -4.57 0.08
C GLY A 46 -24.07 -4.46 -0.65
N ARG A 47 -23.35 -3.34 -0.56
CA ARG A 47 -22.07 -3.10 -1.22
C ARG A 47 -20.96 -3.39 -0.21
N LYS A 48 -20.12 -4.37 -0.54
CA LYS A 48 -18.88 -4.60 0.20
C LYS A 48 -18.05 -3.33 0.12
N SER A 49 -17.63 -2.81 1.27
CA SER A 49 -16.69 -1.69 1.33
C SER A 49 -15.45 -2.02 0.51
N PRO A 50 -14.92 -1.07 -0.28
CA PRO A 50 -13.77 -1.33 -1.12
C PRO A 50 -12.56 -1.75 -0.27
N PRO A 51 -11.72 -2.67 -0.79
CA PRO A 51 -10.50 -3.07 -0.12
C PRO A 51 -9.54 -1.87 0.01
N ARG A 52 -8.71 -1.91 1.05
CA ARG A 52 -7.61 -0.98 1.24
C ARG A 52 -6.30 -1.72 0.97
N TYR A 53 -5.39 -1.09 0.25
CA TYR A 53 -4.10 -1.67 -0.12
C TYR A 53 -2.96 -0.89 0.54
N GLU A 54 -2.02 -1.60 1.13
CA GLU A 54 -0.89 -1.02 1.86
C GLU A 54 0.43 -1.65 1.40
N LEU A 55 1.45 -0.83 1.18
CA LEU A 55 2.85 -1.25 1.01
C LEU A 55 3.63 -0.96 2.28
N GLU A 56 4.49 -1.89 2.69
CA GLU A 56 5.39 -1.72 3.82
C GLU A 56 6.83 -1.71 3.32
N PHE A 57 7.58 -0.68 3.72
CA PHE A 57 8.99 -0.56 3.40
C PHE A 57 9.80 -0.53 4.68
N THR A 58 10.93 -1.24 4.69
CA THR A 58 11.93 -1.08 5.75
C THR A 58 12.64 0.27 5.62
N GLY A 59 13.27 0.75 6.70
CA GLY A 59 14.07 1.97 6.64
C GLY A 59 15.21 1.91 5.60
N GLU A 60 15.78 0.72 5.38
CA GLU A 60 16.79 0.49 4.35
C GLU A 60 16.22 0.67 2.93
N GLN A 61 15.05 0.09 2.64
CA GLN A 61 14.38 0.26 1.36
C GLN A 61 13.99 1.72 1.11
N LEU A 62 13.48 2.43 2.12
CA LEU A 62 13.16 3.85 1.99
C LEU A 62 14.40 4.70 1.68
N ARG A 63 15.54 4.35 2.28
CA ARG A 63 16.81 5.02 1.99
C ARG A 63 17.27 4.78 0.55
N GLU A 64 17.10 3.56 0.02
CA GLU A 64 17.39 3.25 -1.38
C GLU A 64 16.50 4.05 -2.34
N LEU A 65 15.23 4.27 -1.97
CA LEU A 65 14.28 5.11 -2.71
C LEU A 65 14.54 6.62 -2.58
N GLY A 66 15.64 7.03 -1.94
CA GLY A 66 16.00 8.44 -1.77
C GLY A 66 15.13 9.19 -0.76
N ALA A 67 14.39 8.49 0.11
CA ALA A 67 13.60 9.09 1.19
C ALA A 67 14.50 9.58 2.34
N PHE A 68 15.48 10.45 2.05
CA PHE A 68 16.42 11.01 3.03
C PHE A 68 15.73 11.81 4.15
N ALA A 69 14.48 12.23 3.94
CA ALA A 69 13.65 12.92 4.93
C ALA A 69 12.95 11.96 5.91
N ALA A 70 12.89 10.65 5.63
CA ALA A 70 12.48 9.63 6.59
C ALA A 70 13.63 9.39 7.56
N ARG A 71 13.81 10.32 8.49
CA ARG A 71 14.87 10.35 9.51
C ARG A 71 14.77 9.27 10.58
N GLU A 72 13.97 8.24 10.38
CA GLU A 72 13.79 7.16 11.33
C GLU A 72 13.94 5.84 10.58
N GLU A 73 14.88 5.00 11.02
CA GLU A 73 15.12 3.62 10.53
C GLU A 73 13.93 2.68 10.76
N ALA A 74 12.75 3.24 11.08
CA ALA A 74 11.53 2.52 11.34
C ALA A 74 10.85 2.13 10.01
N PRO A 75 10.26 0.93 9.94
CA PRO A 75 9.44 0.56 8.80
C PRO A 75 8.26 1.53 8.66
N ALA A 76 7.94 1.91 7.43
CA ALA A 76 6.81 2.78 7.12
C ALA A 76 5.81 2.07 6.22
N THR A 77 4.53 2.34 6.48
CA THR A 77 3.40 1.80 5.70
C THR A 77 2.75 2.91 4.89
N TYR A 78 2.57 2.68 3.59
CA TYR A 78 1.93 3.61 2.66
C TYR A 78 0.60 3.02 2.18
N ASP A 79 -0.45 3.82 2.24
CA ASP A 79 -1.73 3.49 1.61
C ASP A 79 -1.62 3.71 0.11
N VAL A 80 -1.76 2.62 -0.65
CA VAL A 80 -1.65 2.61 -2.12
C VAL A 80 -2.98 2.37 -2.81
N THR A 81 -4.10 2.51 -2.07
CA THR A 81 -5.44 2.22 -2.60
C THR A 81 -5.76 3.06 -3.84
N GLN A 82 -5.32 4.33 -3.85
CA GLN A 82 -5.53 5.23 -4.98
C GLN A 82 -4.66 4.82 -6.18
N GLN A 83 -3.40 4.48 -5.95
CA GLN A 83 -2.46 4.05 -6.98
C GLN A 83 -2.94 2.78 -7.69
N VAL A 84 -3.56 1.86 -6.93
CA VAL A 84 -4.20 0.67 -7.49
C VAL A 84 -5.46 1.04 -8.29
N ALA A 85 -6.28 1.97 -7.80
CA ALA A 85 -7.49 2.41 -8.50
C ALA A 85 -7.19 3.18 -9.80
N GLU A 86 -6.08 3.90 -9.85
CA GLU A 86 -5.60 4.65 -11.01
C GLU A 86 -4.77 3.79 -11.98
N GLY A 87 -4.48 2.53 -11.63
CA GLY A 87 -3.76 1.59 -12.48
C GLY A 87 -2.23 1.72 -12.45
N MET A 88 -1.69 2.59 -11.60
CA MET A 88 -0.23 2.73 -11.41
C MET A 88 0.38 1.52 -10.69
N LEU A 89 -0.40 0.85 -9.84
CA LEU A 89 -0.04 -0.43 -9.20
C LEU A 89 -1.07 -1.50 -9.56
N VAL A 90 -0.62 -2.53 -10.28
CA VAL A 90 -1.45 -3.65 -10.70
C VAL A 90 -1.32 -4.80 -9.69
N LEU A 91 -2.45 -5.33 -9.24
CA LEU A 91 -2.47 -6.54 -8.41
C LEU A 91 -2.14 -7.78 -9.27
N LEU A 92 -1.22 -8.60 -8.79
CA LEU A 92 -0.82 -9.88 -9.42
C LEU A 92 -1.59 -11.09 -8.87
#